data_AF-A0A9W9RMA3-F1
#
_entry.id   AF-A0A9W9RMA3-F1
#
_cell.length_a   1.000
_cell.length_b   1.000
_cell.length_c   1.000
_cell.angle_alpha   90.00
_cell.angle_beta   90.00
_cell.angle_gamma   90.00
#
_symmetry.space_group_name_H-M   'P 1'
#
loop_
_entity.id
_entity.type
_entity.pdbx_description
1 polymer ?
#
loop_
_entity_poly.entity_id
_entity_poly.type
_entity_poly.pdbx_seq_one_letter_code
_entity_poly.pdbx_strand_id
1 'polypeptide(L)'
;MSLAAMGAAVPGTPDTAPHDQYYGQSSLVSLVHQYAQSSPGQRTTHSSNNQTVSTSGSPPSSFPCANTSLSPNIATLLSDDFSLPPRRLADWLLDVYFTNNHVFYPWVHKESFMASYEGIWTNKPNDNDPNLPDVGLGGQNCPSTVFNCALNAMFAIACEFSDMEPRDKRNSSMMFYERMKSLMNIDILDSGSLAHVQALLMVSIYLQCTPYPKRCWNVIGMAHRMAVGLGLQNRRHFNGLSALEREMRWRAWCACVQMDIIVSMTTGRPPMTKDYSRVPLPSPTDDKYLALGKDGSQQPDGVISKNQFLHQNMKLIGILWRVLLKIYHSGDEPPDGQFQLSVEGDFKAMMEIDRSLEEFEAQLPVVFKWDSPHKSTLDRTFRRQSNVLHAR
;
A
#
# COMPACT_ATOMS: atom_id res chain seq x y z
N MET A 1 -2.90 -8.09 12.52
CA MET A 1 -3.33 -6.95 11.68
C MET A 1 -4.02 -6.00 12.65
N SER A 2 -3.41 -4.86 12.97
CA SER A 2 -4.10 -3.90 13.82
C SER A 2 -5.33 -3.42 13.05
N LEU A 3 -6.53 -3.75 13.54
CA LEU A 3 -7.81 -3.26 13.02
C LEU A 3 -7.93 -1.72 13.04
N ALA A 4 -6.93 -1.01 13.59
CA ALA A 4 -6.93 0.44 13.70
C ALA A 4 -6.61 1.19 12.38
N ALA A 5 -6.04 0.52 11.37
CA ALA A 5 -5.40 1.19 10.24
C ALA A 5 -6.35 1.72 9.14
N MET A 6 -7.62 1.31 9.15
CA MET A 6 -8.49 1.48 7.97
C MET A 6 -9.94 1.83 8.30
N GLY A 7 -10.21 2.30 9.52
CA GLY A 7 -11.57 2.71 9.88
C GLY A 7 -11.88 3.04 11.33
N ALA A 8 -11.01 2.68 12.28
CA ALA A 8 -11.37 2.70 13.71
C ALA A 8 -10.58 3.70 14.58
N ALA A 9 -9.96 4.71 13.99
CA ALA A 9 -9.44 5.85 14.73
C ALA A 9 -10.22 7.10 14.31
N VAL A 10 -11.31 7.39 15.02
CA VAL A 10 -11.79 8.76 15.20
C VAL A 10 -11.02 9.29 16.41
N PRO A 11 -9.95 10.09 16.26
CA PRO A 11 -9.48 10.88 17.38
C PRO A 11 -10.64 11.80 17.76
N GLY A 12 -10.98 11.84 19.05
CA GLY A 12 -12.06 12.69 19.56
C GLY A 12 -12.00 14.06 18.88
N THR A 13 -13.07 14.40 18.17
CA THR A 13 -13.20 15.64 17.43
C THR A 13 -13.03 16.82 18.38
N PRO A 14 -12.02 17.69 18.23
CA PRO A 14 -12.29 19.09 18.46
C PRO A 14 -13.26 19.54 17.36
N ASP A 15 -14.23 20.40 17.68
CA ASP A 15 -15.30 20.95 16.82
C ASP A 15 -14.81 21.77 15.59
N THR A 16 -13.70 21.39 14.97
CA THR A 16 -13.04 22.13 13.89
C THR A 16 -12.46 21.22 12.81
N ALA A 17 -13.21 20.19 12.37
CA ALA A 17 -12.93 19.60 11.07
C ALA A 17 -13.30 20.63 9.96
N PRO A 18 -12.39 21.02 9.05
CA PRO A 18 -12.72 21.98 8.01
C PRO A 18 -13.83 21.40 7.10
N HIS A 19 -14.85 22.22 6.83
CA HIS A 19 -16.09 21.86 6.13
C HIS A 19 -15.91 21.32 4.68
N ASP A 20 -14.70 21.31 4.11
CA ASP A 20 -14.43 20.97 2.71
C ASP A 20 -14.03 19.50 2.46
N GLN A 21 -14.22 18.59 3.43
CA GLN A 21 -13.77 17.21 3.28
C GLN A 21 -14.88 16.24 2.81
N TYR A 22 -14.70 15.64 1.63
CA TYR A 22 -15.58 14.61 1.09
C TYR A 22 -15.27 13.21 1.65
N TYR A 23 -16.33 12.55 2.15
CA TYR A 23 -16.42 11.13 2.46
C TYR A 23 -17.71 10.59 1.84
N GLY A 24 -17.64 9.55 1.01
CA GLY A 24 -18.83 8.96 0.41
C GLY A 24 -19.44 7.81 1.22
N GLN A 25 -20.48 7.21 0.65
CA GLN A 25 -21.44 6.35 1.35
C GLN A 25 -20.84 5.04 1.90
N SER A 26 -19.73 4.54 1.36
CA SER A 26 -19.04 3.34 1.89
C SER A 26 -18.14 3.63 3.09
N SER A 27 -17.92 4.90 3.47
CA SER A 27 -17.09 5.26 4.61
C SER A 27 -17.79 5.02 5.95
N LEU A 28 -17.04 4.58 6.96
CA LEU A 28 -17.51 4.52 8.35
C LEU A 28 -17.94 5.90 8.89
N VAL A 29 -17.37 6.99 8.38
CA VAL A 29 -17.81 8.36 8.73
C VAL A 29 -19.25 8.58 8.26
N SER A 30 -19.61 8.10 7.07
CA SER A 30 -20.98 8.19 6.55
C SER A 30 -21.94 7.34 7.40
N LEU A 31 -21.53 6.12 7.78
CA LEU A 31 -22.30 5.25 8.65
C LEU A 31 -22.58 5.91 10.02
N VAL A 32 -21.56 6.49 10.66
CA VAL A 32 -21.73 7.19 11.95
C VAL A 32 -22.66 8.40 11.80
N HIS A 33 -22.56 9.16 10.71
CA HIS A 33 -23.48 10.26 10.43
C HIS A 33 -24.93 9.79 10.24
N GLN A 34 -25.15 8.69 9.51
CA GLN A 34 -26.49 8.10 9.34
C GLN A 34 -27.07 7.65 10.68
N TYR A 35 -26.27 6.99 11.53
CA TYR A 35 -26.71 6.58 12.87
C TYR A 35 -27.02 7.77 13.78
N ALA A 36 -26.16 8.80 13.78
CA ALA A 36 -26.37 10.02 14.57
C ALA A 36 -27.66 10.78 14.17
N GLN A 37 -28.03 10.75 12.88
CA GLN A 37 -29.26 11.35 12.38
C GLN A 37 -30.51 10.49 12.65
N SER A 38 -30.35 9.16 12.78
CA SER A 38 -31.45 8.22 13.03
C SER A 38 -31.85 8.08 14.53
N SER A 39 -31.11 8.70 15.45
CA SER A 39 -31.37 8.63 16.89
C SER A 39 -32.25 9.81 17.35
N PRO A 40 -33.47 9.58 17.87
CA PRO A 40 -34.37 10.65 18.27
C PRO A 40 -33.96 11.18 19.65
N GLY A 41 -33.06 12.16 19.68
CA GLY A 41 -32.82 12.92 20.89
C GLY A 41 -31.44 13.55 21.02
N GLN A 42 -31.15 14.59 20.23
CA GLN A 42 -30.26 15.65 20.73
C GLN A 42 -30.62 16.97 20.06
N ARG A 43 -31.29 17.82 20.86
CA ARG A 43 -31.54 19.23 20.55
C ARG A 43 -30.20 19.94 20.43
N THR A 44 -29.97 20.58 19.29
CA THR A 44 -28.92 21.57 19.09
C THR A 44 -29.11 22.73 20.07
N THR A 45 -28.22 22.85 21.06
CA THR A 45 -28.09 24.07 21.86
C THR A 45 -27.08 24.99 21.19
N HIS A 46 -27.57 26.01 20.49
CA HIS A 46 -26.79 27.19 20.18
C HIS A 46 -26.39 27.88 21.49
N SER A 47 -25.11 28.03 21.75
CA SER A 47 -24.60 28.95 22.76
C SER A 47 -23.57 29.87 22.11
N SER A 48 -24.01 31.11 21.88
CA SER A 48 -23.15 32.23 21.54
C SER A 48 -22.29 32.55 22.76
N ASN A 49 -20.97 32.55 22.62
CA ASN A 49 -20.10 33.22 23.58
C ASN A 49 -18.98 33.97 22.88
N ASN A 50 -19.08 35.29 23.00
CA ASN A 50 -18.01 36.25 22.77
C ASN A 50 -16.88 36.02 23.76
N GLN A 51 -15.63 35.97 23.30
CA GLN A 51 -14.49 36.46 24.08
C GLN A 51 -13.26 36.76 23.20
N THR A 52 -13.10 38.06 22.96
CA THR A 52 -11.87 38.87 23.04
C THR A 52 -10.53 38.24 22.65
N VAL A 53 -10.05 38.74 21.51
CA VAL A 53 -8.66 38.76 21.02
C VAL A 53 -7.71 39.35 22.07
N SER A 54 -6.61 38.64 22.34
CA SER A 54 -5.40 39.27 22.87
C SER A 54 -4.17 38.72 22.13
N THR A 55 -3.51 39.61 21.42
CA THR A 55 -2.31 39.41 20.62
C THR A 55 -1.07 39.80 21.42
N SER A 56 -0.12 38.87 21.54
CA SER A 56 1.32 39.12 21.76
C SER A 56 2.01 37.79 21.41
N GLY A 57 3.10 37.68 20.65
CA GLY A 57 4.16 38.59 20.24
C GLY A 57 5.43 37.72 20.23
N SER A 58 5.82 37.18 19.07
CA SER A 58 6.98 36.28 18.95
C SER A 58 8.14 37.00 18.25
N PRO A 59 9.40 36.92 18.75
CA PRO A 59 10.55 37.38 18.01
C PRO A 59 11.16 36.26 17.14
N PRO A 60 11.86 36.60 16.05
CA PRO A 60 12.54 35.64 15.19
C PRO A 60 13.97 35.39 15.67
N SER A 61 14.51 34.20 15.41
CA SER A 61 15.96 34.03 15.36
C SER A 61 16.33 33.10 14.20
N SER A 62 16.88 33.73 13.18
CA SER A 62 17.64 33.14 12.09
C SER A 62 19.12 33.22 12.43
N PHE A 63 19.85 32.13 12.25
CA PHE A 63 21.31 32.17 12.06
C PHE A 63 21.68 31.36 10.81
N PRO A 64 22.49 31.92 9.90
CA PRO A 64 22.99 31.21 8.74
C PRO A 64 24.26 30.44 9.13
N CYS A 65 24.34 29.17 8.74
CA CYS A 65 25.63 28.47 8.70
C CYS A 65 26.08 28.33 7.24
N ALA A 66 27.31 28.76 7.02
CA ALA A 66 28.02 28.74 5.76
C ALA A 66 28.73 27.41 5.53
N ASN A 67 29.05 27.18 4.24
CA ASN A 67 30.04 26.25 3.68
C ASN A 67 29.62 24.78 3.67
N THR A 68 29.87 23.98 2.64
CA THR A 68 30.99 23.98 1.69
C THR A 68 30.52 23.20 0.45
N SER A 69 30.86 23.66 -0.77
CA SER A 69 30.44 23.02 -2.02
C SER A 69 31.17 21.68 -2.23
N LEU A 70 30.59 20.60 -1.72
CA LEU A 70 30.81 19.25 -2.21
C LEU A 70 29.86 19.01 -3.39
N SER A 71 30.33 18.27 -4.40
CA SER A 71 29.51 17.86 -5.55
C SER A 71 28.14 17.30 -5.09
N PRO A 72 27.02 17.69 -5.71
CA PRO A 72 25.66 17.49 -5.18
C PRO A 72 25.31 16.02 -4.89
N ASN A 73 25.96 15.07 -5.56
CA ASN A 73 25.70 13.63 -5.40
C ASN A 73 26.36 12.99 -4.16
N ILE A 74 27.44 13.57 -3.62
CA ILE A 74 28.12 13.00 -2.43
C ILE A 74 27.55 13.61 -1.15
N ALA A 75 27.25 14.92 -1.16
CA ALA A 75 26.66 15.60 0.01
C ALA A 75 25.26 15.07 0.35
N THR A 76 24.46 14.70 -0.66
CA THR A 76 23.14 14.08 -0.47
C THR A 76 23.24 12.72 0.22
N LEU A 77 24.18 11.86 -0.18
CA LEU A 77 24.41 10.54 0.43
C LEU A 77 25.00 10.58 1.85
N LEU A 78 25.55 11.72 2.26
CA LEU A 78 26.05 11.95 3.62
C LEU A 78 24.97 12.50 4.58
N SER A 79 23.73 12.69 4.10
CA SER A 79 22.59 13.06 4.94
C SER A 79 22.21 11.92 5.89
N ASP A 80 21.73 12.27 7.09
CA ASP A 80 21.15 11.34 8.06
C ASP A 80 20.03 10.47 7.44
N ASP A 81 19.42 10.92 6.34
CA ASP A 81 18.37 10.22 5.60
C ASP A 81 18.83 8.90 4.97
N PHE A 82 20.12 8.79 4.63
CA PHE A 82 20.73 7.59 4.06
C PHE A 82 21.42 6.71 5.12
N SER A 83 21.44 7.15 6.38
CA SER A 83 22.11 6.39 7.44
C SER A 83 21.36 5.09 7.74
N LEU A 84 22.10 3.98 7.85
CA LEU A 84 21.56 2.70 8.25
C LEU A 84 21.64 2.52 9.77
N PRO A 85 20.64 1.87 10.41
CA PRO A 85 20.82 1.41 11.78
C PRO A 85 21.96 0.39 11.86
N PRO A 86 22.46 0.04 13.07
CA PRO A 86 23.45 -1.02 13.21
C PRO A 86 23.04 -2.28 12.44
N ARG A 87 23.95 -2.88 11.67
CA ARG A 87 23.63 -3.96 10.71
C ARG A 87 22.76 -5.07 11.31
N ARG A 88 23.03 -5.51 12.55
CA ARG A 88 22.20 -6.50 13.24
C ARG A 88 20.73 -6.08 13.38
N LEU A 89 20.48 -4.81 13.70
CA LEU A 89 19.13 -4.25 13.80
C LEU A 89 18.50 -4.15 12.40
N ALA A 90 19.25 -3.70 11.40
CA ALA A 90 18.79 -3.63 10.01
C ALA A 90 18.37 -5.02 9.47
N ASP A 91 19.22 -6.03 9.63
CA ASP A 91 18.99 -7.40 9.20
C ASP A 91 17.74 -7.98 9.88
N TRP A 92 17.61 -7.77 11.19
CA TRP A 92 16.46 -8.23 11.96
C TRP A 92 15.16 -7.52 11.54
N LEU A 93 15.18 -6.21 11.30
CA LEU A 93 14.00 -5.48 10.82
C LEU A 93 13.58 -5.98 9.43
N LEU A 94 14.51 -6.26 8.52
CA LEU A 94 14.18 -6.84 7.21
C LEU A 94 13.59 -8.25 7.35
N ASP A 95 14.12 -9.08 8.24
CA ASP A 95 13.53 -10.40 8.53
C ASP A 95 12.08 -10.28 9.04
N VAL A 96 11.84 -9.35 9.98
CA VAL A 96 10.49 -9.05 10.47
C VAL A 96 9.58 -8.58 9.33
N TYR A 97 10.05 -7.69 8.45
CA TYR A 97 9.30 -7.22 7.29
C TYR A 97 8.95 -8.37 6.33
N PHE A 98 9.93 -9.17 5.91
CA PHE A 98 9.70 -10.26 4.95
C PHE A 98 8.85 -11.38 5.52
N THR A 99 8.89 -11.61 6.83
CA THR A 99 8.09 -12.63 7.51
C THR A 99 6.65 -12.18 7.78
N ASN A 100 6.43 -10.88 8.01
CA ASN A 100 5.13 -10.38 8.47
C ASN A 100 4.33 -9.58 7.46
N ASN A 101 4.99 -8.85 6.56
CA ASN A 101 4.34 -7.95 5.61
C ASN A 101 4.44 -8.46 4.17
N HIS A 102 5.63 -8.86 3.72
CA HIS A 102 5.86 -9.31 2.33
C HIS A 102 4.96 -10.47 1.91
N VAL A 103 4.63 -11.38 2.85
CA VAL A 103 3.75 -12.51 2.59
C VAL A 103 2.32 -12.12 2.19
N PHE A 104 1.89 -10.87 2.47
CA PHE A 104 0.61 -10.32 2.03
C PHE A 104 0.75 -9.34 0.88
N TYR A 105 1.91 -8.70 0.78
CA TYR A 105 2.22 -7.65 -0.18
C TYR A 105 3.56 -7.93 -0.89
N PRO A 106 3.68 -9.03 -1.66
CA PRO A 106 4.94 -9.47 -2.28
C PRO A 106 5.22 -8.68 -3.56
N TRP A 107 5.24 -7.34 -3.45
CA TRP A 107 5.30 -6.41 -4.58
C TRP A 107 6.72 -6.05 -5.01
N VAL A 108 7.70 -6.46 -4.21
CA VAL A 108 9.14 -6.32 -4.45
C VAL A 108 9.70 -7.72 -4.67
N HIS A 109 10.77 -7.87 -5.46
CA HIS A 109 11.44 -9.16 -5.59
C HIS A 109 12.44 -9.30 -4.43
N LYS A 110 12.18 -10.22 -3.49
CA LYS A 110 12.97 -10.33 -2.25
C LYS A 110 14.46 -10.52 -2.52
N GLU A 111 14.82 -11.41 -3.43
CA GLU A 111 16.19 -11.81 -3.72
C GLU A 111 16.99 -10.64 -4.29
N SER A 112 16.40 -9.90 -5.24
CA SER A 112 17.04 -8.70 -5.82
C SER A 112 17.19 -7.59 -4.79
N PHE A 113 16.15 -7.34 -3.98
CA PHE A 113 16.20 -6.33 -2.93
C PHE A 113 17.29 -6.63 -1.90
N MET A 114 17.34 -7.88 -1.41
CA MET A 114 18.35 -8.30 -0.44
C MET A 114 19.76 -8.26 -1.02
N ALA A 115 19.94 -8.63 -2.29
CA ALA A 115 21.24 -8.51 -2.95
C ALA A 115 21.75 -7.05 -2.97
N SER A 116 20.88 -6.10 -3.30
CA SER A 116 21.22 -4.67 -3.24
C SER A 116 21.47 -4.17 -1.81
N TYR A 117 20.71 -4.65 -0.82
CA TYR A 117 20.92 -4.32 0.59
C TYR A 117 22.29 -4.82 1.09
N GLU A 118 22.67 -6.05 0.77
CA GLU A 118 23.99 -6.61 1.11
C GLU A 118 25.13 -5.86 0.38
N GLY A 119 24.87 -5.37 -0.83
CA GLY A 119 25.77 -4.50 -1.58
C GLY A 119 26.19 -3.26 -0.77
N ILE A 120 25.25 -2.65 -0.03
CA ILE A 120 25.52 -1.45 0.79
C ILE A 120 26.61 -1.72 1.84
N TRP A 121 26.61 -2.91 2.46
CA TRP A 121 27.56 -3.24 3.53
C TRP A 121 28.92 -3.70 3.01
N THR A 122 28.97 -4.23 1.80
CA THR A 122 30.18 -4.86 1.26
C THR A 122 31.05 -3.88 0.47
N ASN A 123 30.62 -2.63 0.29
CA ASN A 123 31.27 -1.62 -0.56
C ASN A 123 31.60 -2.15 -1.97
N LYS A 124 30.92 -3.22 -2.39
CA LYS A 124 30.87 -3.58 -3.79
C LYS A 124 29.93 -2.53 -4.39
N PRO A 125 30.41 -1.66 -5.31
CA PRO A 125 29.45 -0.89 -6.09
C PRO A 125 28.42 -1.90 -6.59
N ASN A 126 27.13 -1.54 -6.55
CA ASN A 126 26.17 -2.19 -7.42
C ASN A 126 26.71 -1.91 -8.81
N ASP A 127 27.63 -2.77 -9.28
CA ASP A 127 28.11 -2.74 -10.64
C ASP A 127 26.81 -2.75 -11.42
N ASN A 128 26.65 -1.73 -12.26
CA ASN A 128 25.59 -1.66 -13.24
C ASN A 128 25.82 -2.84 -14.20
N ASP A 129 25.63 -4.06 -13.71
CA ASP A 129 25.68 -5.26 -14.50
C ASP A 129 24.58 -5.04 -15.52
N PRO A 130 24.96 -4.83 -16.79
CA PRO A 130 24.00 -4.54 -17.83
C PRO A 130 22.99 -5.69 -18.00
N ASN A 131 23.25 -6.84 -17.38
CA ASN A 131 22.40 -8.03 -17.42
C ASN A 131 21.43 -8.15 -16.23
N LEU A 132 21.46 -7.26 -15.24
CA LEU A 132 20.46 -7.28 -14.17
C LEU A 132 19.08 -6.89 -14.72
N PRO A 133 18.02 -7.67 -14.43
CA PRO A 133 16.68 -7.34 -14.87
C PRO A 133 16.15 -6.08 -14.17
N ASP A 134 15.31 -5.32 -14.87
CA ASP A 134 14.61 -4.18 -14.28
C ASP A 134 13.38 -4.66 -13.49
N VAL A 135 13.62 -5.07 -12.25
CA VAL A 135 12.60 -5.52 -11.29
C VAL A 135 12.08 -4.40 -10.38
N GLY A 136 12.50 -3.16 -10.63
CA GLY A 136 12.26 -2.02 -9.76
C GLY A 136 13.25 -1.96 -8.61
N LEU A 137 12.78 -2.03 -7.36
CA LEU A 137 13.61 -1.99 -6.16
C LEU A 137 14.57 -3.20 -6.13
N GLY A 138 15.88 -2.90 -6.13
CA GLY A 138 16.94 -3.89 -6.22
C GLY A 138 17.27 -4.35 -7.65
N GLY A 139 16.63 -3.76 -8.66
CA GLY A 139 16.93 -3.97 -10.07
C GLY A 139 17.95 -2.96 -10.62
N GLN A 140 18.32 -3.15 -11.89
CA GLN A 140 19.34 -2.38 -12.59
C GLN A 140 19.16 -0.85 -12.55
N ASN A 141 17.93 -0.37 -12.71
CA ASN A 141 17.64 1.07 -12.85
C ASN A 141 17.05 1.69 -11.57
N CYS A 142 17.37 1.13 -10.40
CA CYS A 142 16.87 1.63 -9.12
C CYS A 142 17.73 2.79 -8.60
N PRO A 143 17.22 4.04 -8.52
CA PRO A 143 17.97 5.13 -7.93
C PRO A 143 18.23 4.88 -6.43
N SER A 144 19.41 5.25 -5.95
CA SER A 144 19.78 5.06 -4.53
C SER A 144 18.81 5.77 -3.58
N THR A 145 18.32 6.96 -3.94
CA THR A 145 17.34 7.71 -3.16
C THR A 145 16.03 6.94 -2.98
N VAL A 146 15.53 6.34 -4.07
CA VAL A 146 14.30 5.53 -4.10
C VAL A 146 14.48 4.24 -3.33
N PHE A 147 15.63 3.57 -3.50
CA PHE A 147 15.96 2.36 -2.74
C PHE A 147 15.97 2.65 -1.23
N ASN A 148 16.65 3.71 -0.81
CA ASN A 148 16.72 4.10 0.60
C ASN A 148 15.36 4.56 1.14
N CYS A 149 14.53 5.20 0.33
CA CYS A 149 13.16 5.55 0.70
C CYS A 149 12.35 4.28 1.01
N ALA A 150 12.40 3.29 0.11
CA ALA A 150 11.73 2.01 0.31
C ALA A 150 12.32 1.22 1.49
N LEU A 151 13.64 1.26 1.69
CA LEU A 151 14.30 0.59 2.81
C LEU A 151 13.86 1.17 4.16
N ASN A 152 13.82 2.50 4.30
CA ASN A 152 13.27 3.16 5.48
C ASN A 152 11.77 2.81 5.66
N ALA A 153 11.00 2.66 4.58
CA ALA A 153 9.62 2.19 4.67
C ALA A 153 9.52 0.77 5.23
N MET A 154 10.36 -0.16 4.73
CA MET A 154 10.39 -1.53 5.23
C MET A 154 10.80 -1.60 6.71
N PHE A 155 11.78 -0.79 7.13
CA PHE A 155 12.15 -0.68 8.54
C PHE A 155 11.02 -0.13 9.41
N ALA A 156 10.36 0.95 8.97
CA ALA A 156 9.25 1.54 9.71
C ALA A 156 8.07 0.55 9.85
N ILE A 157 7.73 -0.18 8.77
CA ILE A 157 6.73 -1.24 8.78
C ILE A 157 7.16 -2.36 9.74
N ALA A 158 8.43 -2.79 9.70
CA ALA A 158 8.95 -3.82 10.57
C ALA A 158 8.82 -3.44 12.05
N CYS A 159 9.10 -2.19 12.42
CA CYS A 159 8.87 -1.70 13.78
C CYS A 159 7.44 -1.96 14.24
N GLU A 160 6.42 -1.62 13.42
CA GLU A 160 5.02 -1.83 13.75
C GLU A 160 4.68 -3.30 14.05
N PHE A 161 5.26 -4.24 13.30
CA PHE A 161 5.04 -5.69 13.45
C PHE A 161 6.03 -6.41 14.37
N SER A 162 6.97 -5.70 14.96
CA SER A 162 7.98 -6.26 15.86
C SER A 162 7.50 -6.39 17.30
N ASP A 163 8.28 -7.13 18.11
CA ASP A 163 8.08 -7.25 19.56
C ASP A 163 8.87 -6.18 20.36
N MET A 164 9.24 -5.06 19.73
CA MET A 164 9.92 -3.95 20.41
C MET A 164 9.04 -3.32 21.51
N GLU A 165 9.71 -2.78 22.53
CA GLU A 165 9.08 -1.99 23.57
C GLU A 165 8.33 -0.80 22.94
N PRO A 166 7.11 -0.44 23.42
CA PRO A 166 6.24 0.50 22.71
C PRO A 166 6.85 1.88 22.43
N ARG A 167 7.71 2.39 23.32
CA ARG A 167 8.36 3.69 23.15
C ARG A 167 9.45 3.61 22.09
N ASP A 168 10.28 2.56 22.15
CA ASP A 168 11.35 2.34 21.17
C ASP A 168 10.79 2.07 19.77
N LYS A 169 9.71 1.30 19.68
CA LYS A 169 8.95 1.06 18.44
C LYS A 169 8.52 2.38 17.81
N ARG A 170 7.83 3.23 18.59
CA ARG A 170 7.32 4.53 18.13
C ARG A 170 8.44 5.47 17.70
N ASN A 171 9.52 5.55 18.47
CA ASN A 171 10.65 6.42 18.16
C ASN A 171 11.34 5.96 16.86
N SER A 172 11.57 4.66 16.72
CA SER A 172 12.24 4.08 15.56
C SER A 172 11.37 4.21 14.30
N SER A 173 10.08 3.87 14.37
CA SER A 173 9.17 4.03 13.22
C SER A 173 9.03 5.49 12.80
N MET A 174 8.96 6.42 13.75
CA MET A 174 8.94 7.86 13.46
C MET A 174 10.25 8.34 12.83
N MET A 175 11.41 7.90 13.33
CA MET A 175 12.71 8.24 12.75
C MET A 175 12.80 7.80 11.28
N PHE A 176 12.47 6.54 10.98
CA PHE A 176 12.46 6.06 9.60
C PHE A 176 11.44 6.80 8.72
N TYR A 177 10.29 7.20 9.28
CA TYR A 177 9.32 8.02 8.57
C TYR A 177 9.80 9.43 8.23
N GLU A 178 10.54 10.09 9.13
CA GLU A 178 11.14 11.39 8.82
C GLU A 178 12.11 11.28 7.63
N ARG A 179 12.94 10.23 7.61
CA ARG A 179 13.87 9.96 6.50
C ARG A 179 13.15 9.67 5.19
N MET A 180 12.10 8.84 5.23
CA MET A 180 11.26 8.58 4.05
C MET A 180 10.69 9.88 3.46
N LYS A 181 10.17 10.78 4.30
CA LYS A 181 9.62 12.06 3.84
C LYS A 181 10.68 12.95 3.20
N SER A 182 11.89 12.98 3.76
CA SER A 182 13.00 13.74 3.18
C SER A 182 13.40 13.20 1.81
N LEU A 183 13.45 11.87 1.68
CA LEU A 183 13.77 11.17 0.43
C LEU A 183 12.65 11.22 -0.61
N MET A 184 11.39 11.42 -0.18
CA MET A 184 10.23 11.64 -1.04
C MET A 184 10.06 13.14 -1.34
N ASN A 185 11.09 13.73 -1.94
CA ASN A 185 11.06 15.12 -2.39
C ASN A 185 10.27 15.27 -3.71
N ILE A 186 10.10 16.50 -4.18
CA ILE A 186 9.32 16.78 -5.39
C ILE A 186 9.95 16.20 -6.66
N ASP A 187 11.28 16.03 -6.69
CA ASP A 187 12.04 15.50 -7.83
C ASP A 187 11.64 14.05 -8.15
N ILE A 188 11.05 13.34 -7.18
CA ILE A 188 10.47 12.01 -7.40
C ILE A 188 9.38 12.03 -8.49
N LEU A 189 8.75 13.18 -8.75
CA LEU A 189 7.72 13.35 -9.76
C LEU A 189 8.29 13.49 -11.17
N ASP A 190 9.57 13.83 -11.31
CA ASP A 190 10.23 14.04 -12.60
C ASP A 190 10.64 12.71 -13.27
N SER A 191 10.63 11.61 -12.52
CA SER A 191 10.97 10.29 -13.03
C SER A 191 9.98 9.22 -12.58
N GLY A 192 9.35 8.55 -13.56
CA GLY A 192 8.49 7.40 -13.31
C GLY A 192 9.25 6.12 -13.65
N SER A 193 9.70 5.36 -12.65
CA SER A 193 10.26 4.01 -12.86
C SER A 193 9.52 2.98 -11.98
N LEU A 194 9.69 1.69 -12.27
CA LEU A 194 9.09 0.63 -11.47
C LEU A 194 9.50 0.71 -10.00
N ALA A 195 10.75 1.10 -9.72
CA ALA A 195 11.26 1.32 -8.38
C ALA A 195 10.49 2.43 -7.64
N HIS A 196 10.15 3.53 -8.33
CA HIS A 196 9.35 4.63 -7.76
C HIS A 196 7.95 4.15 -7.37
N VAL A 197 7.28 3.40 -8.25
CA VAL A 197 5.95 2.84 -7.98
C VAL A 197 6.01 1.94 -6.74
N GLN A 198 6.97 1.02 -6.68
CA GLN A 198 7.14 0.11 -5.54
C GLN A 198 7.50 0.85 -4.24
N ALA A 199 8.37 1.86 -4.30
CA ALA A 199 8.73 2.66 -3.12
C ALA A 199 7.51 3.40 -2.57
N LEU A 200 6.73 4.08 -3.43
CA LEU A 200 5.49 4.75 -3.01
C LEU A 200 4.49 3.77 -2.41
N LEU A 201 4.34 2.57 -2.99
CA LEU A 201 3.51 1.51 -2.41
C LEU A 201 3.97 1.07 -1.02
N MET A 202 5.29 0.96 -0.78
CA MET A 202 5.82 0.67 0.57
C MET A 202 5.48 1.78 1.55
N VAL A 203 5.64 3.05 1.15
CA VAL A 203 5.26 4.18 1.99
C VAL A 203 3.75 4.17 2.26
N SER A 204 2.91 3.83 1.28
CA SER A 204 1.46 3.68 1.48
C SER A 204 1.11 2.59 2.49
N ILE A 205 1.83 1.45 2.51
CA ILE A 205 1.64 0.43 3.55
C ILE A 205 1.94 1.00 4.93
N TYR A 206 3.07 1.69 5.09
CA TYR A 206 3.42 2.31 6.37
C TYR A 206 2.36 3.34 6.79
N LEU A 207 1.93 4.22 5.87
CA LEU A 207 0.98 5.28 6.16
C LEU A 207 -0.39 4.77 6.63
N GLN A 208 -0.81 3.56 6.24
CA GLN A 208 -2.02 2.93 6.82
C GLN A 208 -1.89 2.69 8.33
N CYS A 209 -0.68 2.49 8.85
CA CYS A 209 -0.42 2.32 10.28
C CYS A 209 -0.34 3.65 11.04
N THR A 210 -0.55 4.79 10.35
CA THR A 210 -0.37 6.13 10.91
C THR A 210 -1.68 6.92 10.91
N PRO A 211 -1.80 8.02 11.69
CA PRO A 211 -2.99 8.88 11.67
C PRO A 211 -3.05 9.80 10.43
N TYR A 212 -2.40 9.45 9.31
CA TYR A 212 -2.31 10.29 8.11
C TYR A 212 -3.02 9.70 6.87
N PRO A 213 -4.33 9.40 6.93
CA PRO A 213 -5.06 8.75 5.84
C PRO A 213 -5.08 9.60 4.56
N LYS A 214 -5.10 10.93 4.67
CA LYS A 214 -5.02 11.85 3.51
C LYS A 214 -3.69 11.71 2.76
N ARG A 215 -2.58 11.59 3.50
CA ARG A 215 -1.26 11.36 2.90
C ARG A 215 -1.23 10.00 2.23
N CYS A 216 -1.76 8.97 2.89
CA CYS A 216 -1.86 7.62 2.33
C CYS A 216 -2.57 7.63 0.97
N TRP A 217 -3.77 8.22 0.89
CA TRP A 217 -4.54 8.32 -0.35
C TRP A 217 -3.79 9.05 -1.47
N ASN A 218 -3.14 10.18 -1.16
CA ASN A 218 -2.36 10.93 -2.15
C ASN A 218 -1.15 10.14 -2.67
N VAL A 219 -0.42 9.46 -1.79
CA VAL A 219 0.73 8.62 -2.16
C VAL A 219 0.31 7.45 -3.05
N ILE A 220 -0.83 6.81 -2.76
CA ILE A 220 -1.40 5.76 -3.62
C ILE A 220 -1.75 6.34 -4.99
N GLY A 221 -2.37 7.52 -5.05
CA GLY A 221 -2.69 8.19 -6.30
C GLY A 221 -1.45 8.56 -7.13
N MET A 222 -0.34 8.93 -6.48
CA MET A 222 0.95 9.14 -7.17
C MET A 222 1.48 7.83 -7.75
N ALA A 223 1.52 6.75 -6.96
CA ALA A 223 1.97 5.44 -7.42
C ALA A 223 1.13 4.95 -8.61
N HIS A 224 -0.19 5.13 -8.54
CA HIS A 224 -1.13 4.77 -9.61
C HIS A 224 -0.86 5.57 -10.90
N ARG A 225 -0.72 6.90 -10.81
CA ARG A 225 -0.40 7.74 -11.98
C ARG A 225 0.95 7.36 -12.61
N MET A 226 1.97 7.09 -11.81
CA MET A 226 3.27 6.62 -12.31
C MET A 226 3.16 5.25 -12.99
N ALA A 227 2.42 4.31 -12.40
CA ALA A 227 2.17 3.00 -13.00
C ALA A 227 1.44 3.11 -14.35
N VAL A 228 0.45 4.02 -14.44
CA VAL A 228 -0.27 4.32 -15.69
C VAL A 228 0.65 4.94 -16.74
N GLY A 229 1.50 5.90 -16.34
CA GLY A 229 2.49 6.54 -17.21
C GLY A 229 3.53 5.55 -17.77
N LEU A 230 3.88 4.53 -16.99
CA LEU A 230 4.73 3.41 -17.40
C LEU A 230 4.01 2.37 -18.28
N GLY A 231 2.70 2.46 -18.43
CA GLY A 231 1.90 1.51 -19.20
C GLY A 231 1.73 0.14 -18.52
N LEU A 232 1.92 0.03 -17.20
CA LEU A 232 1.84 -1.25 -16.47
C LEU A 232 0.45 -1.92 -16.58
N GLN A 233 -0.59 -1.14 -16.85
CA GLN A 233 -1.97 -1.55 -17.11
C GLN A 233 -2.19 -2.23 -18.47
N ASN A 234 -1.17 -2.32 -19.33
CA ASN A 234 -1.30 -2.83 -20.69
C ASN A 234 -0.19 -3.83 -21.04
N ARG A 235 -0.60 -5.07 -21.35
CA ARG A 235 0.29 -6.18 -21.70
C ARG A 235 1.20 -5.90 -22.90
N ARG A 236 0.80 -4.99 -23.80
CA ARG A 236 1.53 -4.67 -25.04
C ARG A 236 2.94 -4.11 -24.79
N HIS A 237 3.20 -3.56 -23.60
CA HIS A 237 4.50 -3.00 -23.24
C HIS A 237 5.50 -4.03 -22.69
N PHE A 238 5.15 -5.32 -22.64
CA PHE A 238 5.98 -6.37 -22.04
C PHE A 238 6.75 -7.23 -23.04
N ASN A 239 6.76 -6.83 -24.31
CA ASN A 239 7.55 -7.51 -25.34
C ASN A 239 9.05 -7.36 -25.04
N GLY A 240 9.78 -8.47 -25.06
CA GLY A 240 11.23 -8.49 -24.80
C GLY A 240 11.63 -8.57 -23.32
N LEU A 241 10.69 -8.42 -22.38
CA LEU A 241 10.95 -8.57 -20.94
C LEU A 241 11.08 -10.04 -20.53
N SER A 242 12.00 -10.31 -19.60
CA SER A 242 12.14 -11.60 -18.91
C SER A 242 10.88 -11.98 -18.13
N ALA A 243 10.76 -13.25 -17.73
CA ALA A 243 9.61 -13.71 -16.95
C ALA A 243 9.50 -12.96 -15.61
N LEU A 244 10.63 -12.74 -14.93
CA LEU A 244 10.70 -11.99 -13.69
C LEU A 244 10.29 -10.52 -13.87
N GLU A 245 10.79 -9.82 -14.90
CA GLU A 245 10.44 -8.42 -15.16
C GLU A 245 8.94 -8.21 -15.41
N ARG A 246 8.31 -9.16 -16.13
CA ARG A 246 6.86 -9.13 -16.37
C ARG A 246 6.09 -9.36 -15.09
N GLU A 247 6.46 -10.38 -14.31
CA GLU A 247 5.81 -10.71 -13.05
C GLU A 247 5.88 -9.52 -12.08
N MET A 248 7.04 -8.86 -11.95
CA MET A 248 7.19 -7.70 -11.06
C MET A 248 6.35 -6.49 -11.51
N ARG A 249 6.20 -6.27 -12.82
CA ARG A 249 5.30 -5.23 -13.37
C ARG A 249 3.83 -5.54 -13.11
N TRP A 250 3.43 -6.80 -13.27
CA TRP A 250 2.06 -7.25 -12.94
C TRP A 250 1.77 -7.10 -11.46
N ARG A 251 2.70 -7.51 -10.59
CA ARG A 251 2.59 -7.32 -9.14
C ARG A 251 2.46 -5.85 -8.76
N ALA A 252 3.27 -4.97 -9.34
CA ALA A 252 3.20 -3.53 -9.07
C ALA A 252 1.87 -2.91 -9.54
N TRP A 253 1.38 -3.27 -10.73
CA TRP A 253 0.06 -2.83 -11.20
C TRP A 253 -1.06 -3.31 -10.28
N CYS A 254 -1.09 -4.61 -9.96
CA CYS A 254 -2.09 -5.18 -9.07
C CYS A 254 -2.00 -4.60 -7.65
N ALA A 255 -0.82 -4.24 -7.18
CA ALA A 255 -0.63 -3.53 -5.91
C ALA A 255 -1.28 -2.14 -5.92
N CYS A 256 -1.07 -1.35 -6.98
CA CYS A 256 -1.73 -0.05 -7.15
C CYS A 256 -3.26 -0.21 -7.14
N VAL A 257 -3.78 -1.17 -7.90
CA VAL A 257 -5.22 -1.47 -7.96
C VAL A 257 -5.75 -1.89 -6.59
N GLN A 258 -5.06 -2.82 -5.92
CA GLN A 258 -5.43 -3.30 -4.60
C GLN A 258 -5.50 -2.16 -3.59
N MET A 259 -4.48 -1.30 -3.55
CA MET A 259 -4.43 -0.17 -2.62
C MET A 259 -5.47 0.91 -2.92
N ASP A 260 -5.70 1.22 -4.20
CA ASP A 260 -6.73 2.15 -4.67
C ASP A 260 -8.12 1.69 -4.20
N ILE A 261 -8.49 0.44 -4.50
CA ILE A 261 -9.81 -0.12 -4.12
C ILE A 261 -9.98 -0.15 -2.60
N ILE A 262 -8.96 -0.63 -1.89
CA ILE A 262 -8.99 -0.76 -0.42
C ILE A 262 -9.17 0.61 0.25
N VAL A 263 -8.44 1.66 -0.18
CA VAL A 263 -8.59 3.00 0.40
C VAL A 263 -9.86 3.70 -0.07
N SER A 264 -10.29 3.48 -1.30
CA SER A 264 -11.56 4.00 -1.81
C SER A 264 -12.75 3.44 -1.04
N MET A 265 -12.74 2.14 -0.73
CA MET A 265 -13.73 1.53 0.15
C MET A 265 -13.78 2.22 1.52
N THR A 266 -12.62 2.41 2.17
CA THR A 266 -12.61 2.93 3.55
C THR A 266 -12.89 4.42 3.65
N THR A 267 -12.56 5.17 2.60
CA THR A 267 -12.78 6.63 2.55
C THR A 267 -14.11 7.01 1.89
N GLY A 268 -14.82 6.05 1.30
CA GLY A 268 -16.04 6.32 0.54
C GLY A 268 -15.78 7.02 -0.79
N ARG A 269 -14.59 6.88 -1.38
CA ARG A 269 -14.22 7.58 -2.61
C ARG A 269 -14.35 6.66 -3.83
N PRO A 270 -14.58 7.19 -5.04
CA PRO A 270 -14.49 6.39 -6.25
C PRO A 270 -13.06 5.88 -6.47
N PRO A 271 -12.87 4.58 -6.76
CA PRO A 271 -11.58 4.05 -7.22
C PRO A 271 -11.12 4.75 -8.50
N MET A 272 -9.81 4.97 -8.63
CA MET A 272 -9.19 5.51 -9.85
C MET A 272 -9.22 4.50 -11.00
N THR A 273 -9.22 3.21 -10.66
CA THR A 273 -9.12 2.11 -11.62
C THR A 273 -10.47 1.82 -12.28
N LYS A 274 -10.54 2.00 -13.61
CA LYS A 274 -11.74 1.71 -14.42
C LYS A 274 -11.86 0.27 -14.91
N ASP A 275 -10.73 -0.40 -15.06
CA ASP A 275 -10.67 -1.78 -15.54
C ASP A 275 -9.31 -2.38 -15.17
N TYR A 276 -9.32 -3.29 -14.20
CA TYR A 276 -8.10 -3.97 -13.75
C TYR A 276 -7.85 -5.29 -14.49
N SER A 277 -8.79 -5.77 -15.33
CA SER A 277 -8.73 -7.08 -15.99
C SER A 277 -7.79 -7.14 -17.21
N ARG A 278 -7.22 -5.99 -17.61
CA ARG A 278 -6.35 -5.86 -18.78
C ARG A 278 -5.01 -6.57 -18.64
N VAL A 279 -4.62 -6.90 -17.40
CA VAL A 279 -3.35 -7.54 -17.06
C VAL A 279 -3.64 -8.86 -16.35
N PRO A 280 -2.87 -9.94 -16.60
CA PRO A 280 -3.02 -11.18 -15.86
C PRO A 280 -2.82 -10.96 -14.36
N LEU A 281 -3.51 -11.77 -13.54
CA LEU A 281 -3.22 -11.79 -12.12
C LEU A 281 -1.78 -12.31 -11.88
N PRO A 282 -1.08 -11.83 -10.84
CA PRO A 282 0.24 -12.33 -10.47
C PRO A 282 0.24 -13.86 -10.35
N SER A 283 1.33 -14.46 -10.81
CA SER A 283 1.46 -15.92 -10.75
C SER A 283 1.66 -16.38 -9.31
N PRO A 284 1.10 -17.53 -8.92
CA PRO A 284 1.36 -18.15 -7.62
C PRO A 284 2.73 -18.83 -7.61
N THR A 285 3.79 -18.04 -7.81
CA THR A 285 5.19 -18.51 -7.84
C THR A 285 5.99 -17.75 -6.79
N ASP A 286 6.72 -18.45 -5.92
CA ASP A 286 7.58 -17.81 -4.92
C ASP A 286 8.78 -17.14 -5.58
N ASP A 287 9.27 -16.04 -4.98
CA ASP A 287 10.30 -15.18 -5.58
C ASP A 287 11.58 -15.97 -5.93
N LYS A 288 12.04 -16.88 -5.06
CA LYS A 288 13.18 -17.80 -5.32
C LYS A 288 13.06 -18.69 -6.56
N TYR A 289 11.86 -18.86 -7.12
CA TYR A 289 11.63 -19.64 -8.34
C TYR A 289 11.31 -18.75 -9.55
N LEU A 290 11.35 -17.42 -9.38
CA LEU A 290 11.31 -16.48 -10.50
C LEU A 290 12.72 -16.37 -11.09
N ALA A 291 12.94 -17.06 -12.20
CA ALA A 291 14.24 -17.06 -12.85
C ALA A 291 14.54 -15.70 -13.51
N LEU A 292 15.82 -15.30 -13.45
CA LEU A 292 16.36 -14.12 -14.13
C LEU A 292 16.40 -14.30 -15.67
N GLY A 293 16.32 -15.54 -16.16
CA GLY A 293 16.56 -15.92 -17.55
C GLY A 293 15.31 -16.28 -18.38
N LYS A 294 15.55 -16.91 -19.54
CA LYS A 294 14.49 -17.44 -20.43
C LYS A 294 13.92 -18.78 -19.97
N ASP A 295 14.63 -19.48 -19.08
CA ASP A 295 14.13 -20.67 -18.41
C ASP A 295 12.95 -20.23 -17.55
N GLY A 296 11.79 -20.86 -17.77
CA GLY A 296 10.53 -20.37 -17.21
C GLY A 296 10.53 -20.33 -15.68
N SER A 297 9.84 -19.35 -15.11
CA SER A 297 9.52 -19.34 -13.69
C SER A 297 8.46 -20.40 -13.38
N GLN A 298 8.81 -21.45 -12.63
CA GLN A 298 7.89 -22.51 -12.27
C GLN A 298 8.02 -22.90 -10.79
N GLN A 299 6.89 -22.86 -10.09
CA GLN A 299 6.77 -23.42 -8.75
C GLN A 299 6.91 -24.96 -8.82
N PRO A 300 7.75 -25.60 -7.98
CA PRO A 300 7.89 -27.05 -7.97
C PRO A 300 6.56 -27.78 -7.67
N ASP A 301 6.36 -28.93 -8.31
CA ASP A 301 5.17 -29.75 -8.11
C ASP A 301 5.02 -30.16 -6.63
N GLY A 302 3.79 -30.05 -6.10
CA GLY A 302 3.48 -30.35 -4.71
C GLY A 302 3.84 -29.25 -3.69
N VAL A 303 4.55 -28.18 -4.10
CA VAL A 303 4.90 -27.07 -3.22
C VAL A 303 3.94 -25.89 -3.43
N ILE A 304 3.06 -25.66 -2.45
CA ILE A 304 2.14 -24.51 -2.50
C ILE A 304 2.94 -23.22 -2.35
N SER A 305 2.73 -22.28 -3.27
CA SER A 305 3.35 -20.95 -3.20
C SER A 305 2.68 -20.07 -2.15
N LYS A 306 3.49 -19.29 -1.42
CA LYS A 306 2.99 -18.22 -0.54
C LYS A 306 2.32 -17.10 -1.33
N ASN A 307 2.70 -16.91 -2.60
CA ASN A 307 2.07 -15.95 -3.51
C ASN A 307 0.71 -16.42 -4.04
N GLN A 308 0.28 -17.65 -3.73
CA GLN A 308 -1.10 -18.10 -3.96
C GLN A 308 -2.11 -17.18 -3.26
N PHE A 309 -1.76 -16.63 -2.09
CA PHE A 309 -2.58 -15.65 -1.39
C PHE A 309 -2.81 -14.40 -2.25
N LEU A 310 -1.75 -13.80 -2.82
CA LEU A 310 -1.87 -12.59 -3.65
C LEU A 310 -2.82 -12.85 -4.83
N HIS A 311 -2.67 -14.00 -5.48
CA HIS A 311 -3.54 -14.39 -6.59
C HIS A 311 -5.02 -14.46 -6.19
N GLN A 312 -5.35 -15.14 -5.09
CA GLN A 312 -6.74 -15.24 -4.62
C GLN A 312 -7.25 -13.89 -4.09
N ASN A 313 -6.40 -13.14 -3.39
CA ASN A 313 -6.74 -11.82 -2.89
C ASN A 313 -7.11 -10.85 -4.03
N MET A 314 -6.41 -10.90 -5.16
CA MET A 314 -6.77 -10.05 -6.31
C MET A 314 -8.13 -10.40 -6.92
N LYS A 315 -8.58 -11.67 -6.85
CA LYS A 315 -9.96 -12.03 -7.27
C LYS A 315 -10.98 -11.41 -6.33
N LEU A 316 -10.74 -11.47 -5.02
CA LEU A 316 -11.61 -10.86 -4.00
C LEU A 316 -11.65 -9.33 -4.15
N ILE A 317 -10.51 -8.68 -4.37
CA ILE A 317 -10.42 -7.25 -4.70
C ILE A 317 -11.25 -6.91 -5.94
N GLY A 318 -11.33 -7.81 -6.90
CA GLY A 318 -12.20 -7.70 -8.06
C GLY A 318 -13.70 -7.75 -7.77
N ILE A 319 -14.11 -8.56 -6.80
CA ILE A 319 -15.49 -8.57 -6.27
C ILE A 319 -15.75 -7.25 -5.54
N LEU A 320 -14.83 -6.83 -4.67
CA LEU A 320 -14.95 -5.57 -3.92
C LEU A 320 -15.04 -4.35 -4.84
N TRP A 321 -14.27 -4.31 -5.91
CA TRP A 321 -14.37 -3.24 -6.91
C TRP A 321 -15.76 -3.19 -7.56
N ARG A 322 -16.36 -4.34 -7.87
CA ARG A 322 -17.74 -4.42 -8.40
C ARG A 322 -18.76 -3.92 -7.38
N VAL A 323 -18.59 -4.25 -6.10
CA VAL A 323 -19.40 -3.72 -4.99
C VAL A 323 -19.33 -2.19 -4.97
N LEU A 324 -18.12 -1.62 -4.98
CA LEU A 324 -17.95 -0.16 -4.95
C LEU A 324 -18.61 0.54 -6.14
N LEU A 325 -18.49 -0.02 -7.34
CA LEU A 325 -19.12 0.57 -8.52
C LEU A 325 -20.63 0.42 -8.54
N LYS A 326 -21.14 -0.80 -8.28
CA LYS A 326 -22.56 -1.12 -8.47
C LYS A 326 -23.46 -0.76 -7.29
N ILE A 327 -22.91 -0.62 -6.08
CA ILE A 327 -23.72 -0.34 -4.88
C ILE A 327 -23.49 1.09 -4.43
N TYR A 328 -22.23 1.55 -4.42
CA TYR A 328 -21.89 2.83 -3.81
C TYR A 328 -21.77 3.99 -4.81
N HIS A 329 -21.50 3.71 -6.09
CA HIS A 329 -21.31 4.74 -7.12
C HIS A 329 -22.25 4.58 -8.34
N SER A 330 -23.34 3.82 -8.20
CA SER A 330 -24.35 3.66 -9.27
C SER A 330 -25.22 4.89 -9.52
N GLY A 331 -25.10 5.92 -8.67
CA GLY A 331 -25.98 7.09 -8.65
C GLY A 331 -25.24 8.41 -8.71
N ASP A 332 -24.37 8.63 -9.71
CA ASP A 332 -24.07 10.01 -10.12
C ASP A 332 -25.39 10.59 -10.67
N GLU A 333 -25.99 11.51 -9.92
CA GLU A 333 -27.29 12.12 -10.24
C GLU A 333 -27.27 12.76 -11.64
N PRO A 334 -28.25 12.47 -12.52
CA PRO A 334 -28.57 13.41 -13.59
C PRO A 334 -29.07 14.73 -12.95
N PRO A 335 -28.74 15.89 -13.51
CA PRO A 335 -29.07 17.21 -12.92
C PRO A 335 -30.59 17.47 -12.77
N ASP A 336 -31.44 16.65 -13.38
CA ASP A 336 -32.88 16.69 -13.19
C ASP A 336 -33.29 15.60 -12.18
N GLY A 337 -33.65 16.04 -10.97
CA GLY A 337 -33.96 15.22 -9.79
C GLY A 337 -35.17 14.27 -9.91
N GLN A 338 -35.14 13.36 -10.88
CA GLN A 338 -36.03 12.19 -10.93
C GLN A 338 -35.34 11.05 -10.19
N PHE A 339 -35.64 10.94 -8.90
CA PHE A 339 -35.33 9.76 -8.10
C PHE A 339 -36.07 8.54 -8.66
N GLN A 340 -35.41 7.79 -9.53
CA GLN A 340 -35.68 6.35 -9.65
C GLN A 340 -34.48 5.63 -9.03
N LEU A 341 -34.55 5.44 -7.71
CA LEU A 341 -33.89 4.30 -7.06
C LEU A 341 -34.37 3.06 -7.81
N SER A 342 -33.57 2.55 -8.74
CA SER A 342 -33.87 1.26 -9.37
C SER A 342 -33.54 0.18 -8.35
N VAL A 343 -34.43 0.01 -7.37
CA VAL A 343 -34.36 -1.04 -6.34
C VAL A 343 -34.14 -2.41 -6.99
N GLU A 344 -34.71 -2.61 -8.18
CA GLU A 344 -34.54 -3.81 -8.99
C GLU A 344 -33.12 -3.97 -9.57
N GLY A 345 -32.50 -2.88 -10.02
CA GLY A 345 -31.11 -2.85 -10.48
C GLY A 345 -30.11 -3.13 -9.36
N ASP A 346 -30.32 -2.51 -8.19
CA ASP A 346 -29.50 -2.70 -7.00
C ASP A 346 -29.65 -4.13 -6.44
N PHE A 347 -30.87 -4.66 -6.40
CA PHE A 347 -31.12 -6.04 -5.98
C PHE A 347 -30.46 -7.07 -6.91
N LYS A 348 -30.56 -6.86 -8.23
CA LYS A 348 -29.86 -7.71 -9.21
C LYS A 348 -28.34 -7.65 -9.03
N ALA A 349 -27.80 -6.44 -8.82
CA ALA A 349 -26.37 -6.27 -8.56
C ALA A 349 -25.93 -7.03 -7.29
N MET A 350 -26.73 -6.98 -6.23
CA MET A 350 -26.48 -7.72 -4.98
C MET A 350 -26.44 -9.23 -5.22
N MET A 351 -27.43 -9.79 -5.91
CA MET A 351 -27.48 -11.22 -6.25
C MET A 351 -26.28 -11.67 -7.10
N GLU A 352 -25.82 -10.84 -8.03
CA GLU A 352 -24.62 -11.14 -8.84
C GLU A 352 -23.32 -11.12 -8.01
N ILE A 353 -23.24 -10.24 -7.01
CA ILE A 353 -22.12 -10.16 -6.08
C ILE A 353 -22.11 -11.38 -5.16
N ASP A 354 -23.26 -11.75 -4.60
CA ASP A 354 -23.42 -12.91 -3.71
C ASP A 354 -22.99 -14.21 -4.40
N ARG A 355 -23.51 -14.45 -5.61
CA ARG A 355 -23.06 -15.57 -6.45
C ARG A 355 -21.56 -15.54 -6.73
N SER A 356 -20.97 -14.36 -6.97
CA SER A 356 -19.52 -14.24 -7.20
C SER A 356 -18.69 -14.60 -5.97
N LEU A 357 -19.21 -14.34 -4.77
CA LEU A 357 -18.57 -14.71 -3.50
C LEU A 357 -18.65 -16.23 -3.27
N GLU A 358 -19.81 -16.84 -3.50
CA GLU A 358 -19.98 -18.30 -3.41
C GLU A 358 -19.07 -19.05 -4.39
N GLU A 359 -19.00 -18.58 -5.65
CA GLU A 359 -18.11 -19.15 -6.67
C GLU A 359 -16.63 -19.01 -6.27
N PHE A 360 -16.25 -17.87 -5.68
CA PHE A 360 -14.90 -17.64 -5.19
C PHE A 360 -14.54 -18.59 -4.05
N GLU A 361 -15.44 -18.76 -3.07
CA GLU A 361 -15.24 -19.68 -1.94
C GLU A 361 -15.13 -21.14 -2.41
N ALA A 362 -15.98 -21.56 -3.34
CA ALA A 362 -15.96 -22.92 -3.90
C ALA A 362 -14.62 -23.25 -4.57
N GLN A 363 -14.07 -22.29 -5.33
CA GLN A 363 -12.80 -22.41 -6.08
C GLN A 363 -11.55 -22.17 -5.23
N LEU A 364 -11.70 -21.80 -3.96
CA LEU A 364 -10.57 -21.48 -3.11
C LEU A 364 -9.70 -22.72 -2.86
N PRO A 365 -8.37 -22.64 -2.98
CA PRO A 365 -7.47 -23.75 -2.67
C PRO A 365 -7.68 -24.29 -1.25
N VAL A 366 -7.55 -25.61 -1.06
CA VAL A 366 -7.81 -26.31 0.23
C VAL A 366 -7.01 -25.71 1.39
N VAL A 367 -5.80 -25.21 1.12
CA VAL A 367 -4.92 -24.52 2.08
C VAL A 367 -5.56 -23.27 2.69
N PHE A 368 -6.48 -22.62 1.97
CA PHE A 368 -7.12 -21.38 2.39
C PHE A 368 -8.58 -21.56 2.84
N LYS A 369 -9.20 -22.73 2.65
CA LYS A 369 -10.58 -22.99 3.08
C LYS A 369 -10.73 -22.94 4.61
N TRP A 370 -11.89 -22.47 5.07
CA TRP A 370 -12.16 -22.28 6.49
C TRP A 370 -12.16 -23.60 7.27
N ASP A 371 -12.79 -24.65 6.76
CA ASP A 371 -12.93 -25.94 7.46
C ASP A 371 -11.85 -26.96 7.10
N SER A 372 -10.67 -26.50 6.68
CA SER A 372 -9.60 -27.42 6.27
C SER A 372 -9.13 -28.27 7.47
N PRO A 373 -9.28 -29.62 7.42
CA PRO A 373 -8.97 -30.51 8.54
C PRO A 373 -7.48 -30.50 8.95
N HIS A 374 -6.63 -29.90 8.13
CA HIS A 374 -5.18 -29.79 8.34
C HIS A 374 -4.73 -28.37 8.75
N LYS A 375 -5.65 -27.51 9.21
CA LYS A 375 -5.31 -26.14 9.68
C LYS A 375 -4.23 -26.11 10.76
N SER A 376 -4.21 -27.05 11.69
CA SER A 376 -3.20 -27.10 12.77
C SER A 376 -1.79 -27.44 12.26
N THR A 377 -1.68 -28.22 11.18
CA THR A 377 -0.41 -28.66 10.57
C THR A 377 0.13 -27.70 9.52
N LEU A 378 -0.66 -26.69 9.13
CA LEU A 378 -0.29 -25.69 8.13
C LEU A 378 0.77 -24.73 8.67
N ASP A 379 1.73 -24.38 7.79
CA ASP A 379 2.72 -23.35 8.04
C ASP A 379 2.05 -22.07 8.58
N ARG A 380 2.75 -21.39 9.50
CA ARG A 380 2.23 -20.19 10.17
C ARG A 380 1.82 -19.12 9.15
N THR A 381 2.54 -18.99 8.04
CA THR A 381 2.18 -18.03 6.97
C THR A 381 0.83 -18.38 6.34
N PHE A 382 0.59 -19.62 5.95
CA PHE A 382 -0.67 -20.02 5.30
C PHE A 382 -1.88 -19.86 6.20
N ARG A 383 -1.75 -20.16 7.50
CA ARG A 383 -2.82 -19.90 8.47
C ARG A 383 -3.18 -18.42 8.54
N ARG A 384 -2.17 -17.54 8.61
CA ARG A 384 -2.38 -16.09 8.63
C ARG A 384 -3.02 -15.60 7.33
N GLN A 385 -2.58 -16.12 6.18
CA GLN A 385 -3.14 -15.79 4.86
C GLN A 385 -4.60 -16.23 4.72
N SER A 386 -4.93 -17.46 5.13
CA SER A 386 -6.32 -17.95 5.18
C SER A 386 -7.19 -17.04 6.06
N ASN A 387 -6.75 -16.72 7.28
CA ASN A 387 -7.50 -15.85 8.17
C ASN A 387 -7.74 -14.45 7.57
N VAL A 388 -6.76 -13.90 6.85
CA VAL A 388 -6.91 -12.60 6.19
C VAL A 388 -7.88 -12.67 5.01
N LEU A 389 -7.87 -13.74 4.21
CA LEU A 389 -8.84 -13.92 3.12
C LEU A 389 -10.27 -14.02 3.63
N HIS A 390 -10.50 -14.66 4.78
CA HIS A 390 -11.85 -14.78 5.36
C HIS A 390 -12.31 -13.54 6.11
N ALA A 391 -11.39 -12.69 6.57
CA ALA A 391 -11.74 -11.45 7.27
C ALA A 391 -12.02 -10.27 6.32
N ARG A 392 -11.64 -10.40 5.05
CA ARG A 392 -11.89 -9.41 3.97
C ARG A 392 -13.16 -9.82 3.23
#